data_AF-A0A358L6U2-F1
#
_entry.id   AF-A0A358L6U2-F1
#
_cell.length_a   1.000
_cell.length_b   1.000
_cell.length_c   1.000
_cell.angle_alpha   90.00
_cell.angle_beta   90.00
_cell.angle_gamma   90.00
#
_symmetry.space_group_name_H-M   'P 1'
#
loop_
_entity.id
_entity.type
_entity.pdbx_description
1 polymer ?
#
loop_
_entity_poly.entity_id
_entity_poly.type
_entity_poly.pdbx_seq_one_letter_code
_entity_poly.pdbx_strand_id
1 'polypeptide(L)' 'MNKSQLIDNIAANADISKAAAGRVLDAFMEAV' A
#
# COMPACT_ATOMS: atom_id res chain seq x y z
N MET A 1 -0.26 -12.55 6.05
CA MET A 1 0.24 -11.25 5.57
C MET A 1 -0.54 -10.17 6.30
N ASN A 2 0.11 -9.36 7.12
CA ASN A 2 -0.56 -8.26 7.81
C ASN A 2 -0.62 -7.01 6.91
N LYS A 3 -1.60 -6.12 7.14
CA LYS A 3 -1.80 -4.89 6.34
C LYS A 3 -0.50 -4.09 6.15
N SER A 4 0.31 -3.95 7.21
CA SER A 4 1.61 -3.26 7.13
C SER A 4 2.61 -3.93 6.18
N GLN A 5 2.64 -5.26 6.10
CA GLN A 5 3.56 -5.95 5.15
C GLN A 5 3.14 -5.74 3.70
N LEU A 6 1.83 -5.61 3.43
CA LEU A 6 1.30 -5.26 2.11
C LEU A 6 1.69 -3.83 1.73
N ILE A 7 1.52 -2.88 2.65
CA ILE A 7 1.93 -1.48 2.47
C ILE A 7 3.45 -1.39 2.22
N ASP A 8 4.25 -2.15 2.96
CA ASP A 8 5.70 -2.17 2.80
C ASP A 8 6.12 -2.74 1.44
N ASN A 9 5.43 -3.77 0.95
CA ASN A 9 5.66 -4.29 -0.40
C ASN A 9 5.28 -3.27 -1.48
N ILE A 10 4.16 -2.57 -1.34
CA ILE A 10 3.75 -1.54 -2.30
C ILE A 10 4.75 -0.38 -2.29
N ALA A 11 5.16 0.08 -1.09
CA ALA A 11 6.15 1.13 -0.93
C ALA A 11 7.51 0.75 -1.56
N ALA A 12 7.98 -0.48 -1.33
CA ALA A 12 9.25 -0.96 -1.87
C ALA A 12 9.21 -1.20 -3.39
N ASN A 13 8.10 -1.70 -3.93
CA ASN A 13 7.98 -1.96 -5.38
C ASN A 13 7.71 -0.69 -6.19
N ALA A 14 6.97 0.27 -5.65
CA ALA A 14 6.62 1.51 -6.35
C ALA A 14 7.56 2.69 -6.04
N ASP A 15 8.57 2.49 -5.17
CA ASP A 15 9.48 3.54 -4.69
C ASP A 15 8.74 4.76 -4.15
N ILE A 16 7.72 4.51 -3.31
CA ILE A 16 6.89 5.54 -2.69
C ILE A 16 6.93 5.44 -1.16
N SER A 17 6.59 6.53 -0.49
CA SER A 17 6.46 6.52 0.96
C SER A 17 5.38 5.53 1.44
N LYS A 18 5.56 4.95 2.63
CA LYS A 18 4.53 4.10 3.28
C LYS A 18 3.17 4.80 3.40
N ALA A 19 3.16 6.12 3.59
CA ALA A 19 1.94 6.92 3.66
C ALA A 19 1.20 7.01 2.31
N ALA A 20 1.94 7.03 1.19
CA ALA A 20 1.36 6.95 -0.15
C ALA A 20 0.89 5.52 -0.46
N ALA A 21 1.69 4.50 -0.13
CA ALA A 21 1.33 3.10 -0.29
C ALA A 21 0.07 2.70 0.50
N GLY A 22 -0.12 3.25 1.71
CA GLY A 22 -1.34 3.06 2.50
C GLY A 22 -2.58 3.61 1.78
N ARG A 23 -2.48 4.82 1.22
CA ARG A 23 -3.58 5.43 0.44
C ARG A 23 -3.89 4.65 -0.84
N VAL A 24 -2.87 4.15 -1.54
CA VAL A 24 -3.06 3.31 -2.73
C VAL A 24 -3.75 2.00 -2.37
N LEU A 25 -3.34 1.36 -1.26
CA LEU A 25 -3.96 0.13 -0.77
C LEU A 25 -5.43 0.36 -0.40
N ASP A 26 -5.74 1.45 0.31
CA ASP A 26 -7.11 1.80 0.69
C ASP A 26 -7.97 2.11 -0.55
N ALA A 27 -7.44 2.88 -1.52
CA ALA A 27 -8.12 3.15 -2.79
C ALA A 27 -8.37 1.86 -3.62
N PHE A 28 -7.43 0.91 -3.60
CA PHE A 28 -7.61 -0.40 -4.24
C PHE A 28 -8.68 -1.25 -3.55
N MET A 29 -8.79 -1.15 -2.22
CA MET A 29 -9.82 -1.84 -1.44
C MET A 29 -11.22 -1.25 -1.66
N GLU A 30 -11.32 0.08 -1.87
CA GLU A 30 -12.59 0.74 -2.19
C GLU A 30 -13.03 0.55 -3.65
N ALA A 31 -12.10 0.22 -4.55
CA ALA A 31 -12.37 0.10 -5.98
C ALA A 31 -13.04 -1.23 -6.40
N VAL A 32 -13.24 -2.17 -5.47
CA VAL A 32 -13.82 -3.51 -5.72
C VAL A 32 -15.11 -3.77 -4.98
#